data_AF-A0A1A8RJ72-F1
#
_entry.id   AF-A0A1A8RJ72-F1
#
_cell.length_a   1.000
_cell.length_b   1.000
_cell.length_c   1.000
_cell.angle_alpha   90.00
_cell.angle_beta   90.00
_cell.angle_gamma   90.00
#
_symmetry.space_group_name_H-M   'P 1'
#
loop_
_entity.id
_entity.type
_entity.pdbx_description
1 polymer ?
#
loop_
_entity_poly.entity_id
_entity_poly.type
_entity_poly.pdbx_seq_one_letter_code
_entity_poly.pdbx_strand_id
1 'polypeptide(L)'
;LIQSLSSSVSSSSPSSVQFYELRLMFLITALRPELSTQLQQEGGVPILTTALESCLEVQWKEQHECVLDPATPPISLEASQRIIEVLKILFTITYITHKQEPSEDDAALYRHLVAILRLCLMRKCMLPEDTDELQGHTVNLLSA
;
A
#
# COMPACT_ATOMS: atom_id res chain seq x y z
N LEU A 1 -5.70 -6.48 15.36
CA LEU A 1 -5.99 -5.76 14.09
C LEU A 1 -5.41 -6.49 12.89
N ILE A 2 -4.19 -7.03 13.05
CA ILE A 2 -3.46 -7.77 12.02
C ILE A 2 -4.27 -8.88 11.34
N GLN A 3 -5.01 -9.71 12.10
CA GLN A 3 -5.81 -10.82 11.54
C GLN A 3 -6.93 -10.32 10.64
N SER A 4 -7.62 -9.24 11.04
CA SER A 4 -8.66 -8.61 10.21
C SER A 4 -8.06 -8.01 8.94
N LEU A 5 -6.88 -7.40 9.04
CA LEU A 5 -6.19 -6.87 7.88
C LEU A 5 -5.78 -7.99 6.92
N SER A 6 -5.13 -9.05 7.43
CA SER A 6 -4.74 -10.22 6.65
C SER A 6 -5.93 -10.86 5.94
N SER A 7 -7.08 -10.99 6.62
CA SER A 7 -8.30 -11.52 5.98
C SER A 7 -8.82 -10.59 4.88
N SER A 8 -8.81 -9.28 5.11
CA SER A 8 -9.30 -8.31 4.12
C SER A 8 -8.45 -8.32 2.85
N VAL A 9 -7.12 -8.35 2.99
CA VAL A 9 -6.20 -8.37 1.84
C VAL A 9 -6.16 -9.72 1.10
N SER A 10 -6.52 -10.82 1.77
CA SER A 10 -6.45 -12.18 1.21
C SER A 10 -7.82 -12.73 0.76
N SER A 11 -8.91 -12.04 1.05
CA SER A 11 -10.27 -12.57 0.78
C SER A 11 -10.57 -12.64 -0.72
N SER A 12 -11.44 -13.57 -1.12
CA SER A 12 -12.07 -13.62 -2.45
C SER A 12 -13.41 -12.86 -2.49
N SER A 13 -13.67 -12.03 -1.48
CA SER A 13 -14.90 -11.25 -1.34
C SER A 13 -15.10 -10.28 -2.52
N PRO A 14 -16.34 -9.82 -2.76
CA PRO A 14 -16.58 -8.78 -3.75
C PRO A 14 -15.69 -7.56 -3.49
N SER A 15 -15.18 -6.95 -4.56
CA SER A 15 -14.23 -5.82 -4.48
C SER A 15 -14.73 -4.67 -3.61
N SER A 16 -16.04 -4.42 -3.61
CA SER A 16 -16.68 -3.39 -2.77
C SER A 16 -16.56 -3.67 -1.28
N VAL A 17 -16.63 -4.93 -0.85
CA VAL A 17 -16.51 -5.30 0.58
C VAL A 17 -15.09 -5.06 1.06
N GLN A 18 -14.09 -5.53 0.29
CA GLN A 18 -12.68 -5.31 0.61
C GLN A 18 -12.32 -3.84 0.68
N PHE A 19 -12.85 -3.02 -0.23
CA PHE A 19 -12.67 -1.57 -0.19
C PHE A 19 -13.15 -0.97 1.13
N TYR A 20 -14.36 -1.32 1.59
CA TYR A 20 -14.89 -0.76 2.84
C TYR A 20 -14.18 -1.30 4.08
N GLU A 21 -13.67 -2.54 4.05
CA GLU A 21 -12.82 -3.07 5.13
C GLU A 21 -11.50 -2.31 5.23
N LEU A 22 -10.84 -2.05 4.10
CA LEU A 22 -9.62 -1.24 4.06
C LEU A 22 -9.90 0.22 4.45
N ARG A 23 -11.02 0.80 3.99
CA ARG A 23 -11.45 2.14 4.39
C ARG A 23 -11.70 2.23 5.90
N LEU A 24 -12.34 1.22 6.49
CA LEU A 24 -12.52 1.16 7.94
C LEU A 24 -11.17 1.07 8.65
N MET A 25 -10.24 0.24 8.15
CA MET A 25 -8.88 0.13 8.68
C MET A 25 -8.14 1.47 8.64
N PHE A 26 -8.23 2.21 7.53
CA PHE A 26 -7.71 3.56 7.41
C PHE A 26 -8.33 4.48 8.47
N LEU A 27 -9.65 4.52 8.59
CA LEU A 27 -10.33 5.40 9.54
C LEU A 27 -9.92 5.10 10.99
N ILE A 28 -9.88 3.84 11.40
CA ILE A 28 -9.51 3.49 12.79
C ILE A 28 -8.05 3.81 13.08
N THR A 29 -7.13 3.59 12.13
CA THR A 29 -5.71 3.88 12.32
C THR A 29 -5.42 5.38 12.28
N ALA A 30 -6.14 6.14 11.44
CA ALA A 30 -6.01 7.60 11.36
C ALA A 30 -6.58 8.31 12.59
N LEU A 31 -7.67 7.79 13.17
CA LEU A 31 -8.35 8.42 14.31
C LEU A 31 -7.81 7.95 15.67
N ARG A 32 -7.10 6.82 15.73
CA ARG A 32 -6.60 6.23 16.98
C ARG A 32 -5.11 5.93 16.86
N PRO A 33 -4.23 6.85 17.28
CA PRO A 33 -2.77 6.67 17.18
C PRO A 33 -2.28 5.37 17.82
N GLU A 34 -2.93 4.93 18.92
CA GLU A 34 -2.57 3.68 19.59
C GLU A 34 -2.75 2.46 18.68
N LEU A 35 -3.82 2.46 17.86
CA LEU A 35 -4.11 1.39 16.91
C LEU A 35 -3.17 1.43 15.70
N SER A 36 -2.74 2.64 15.29
CA SER A 36 -1.71 2.80 14.26
C SER A 36 -0.37 2.20 14.69
N THR A 37 0.10 2.57 15.89
CA THR A 37 1.33 2.00 16.48
C THR A 37 1.22 0.50 16.69
N GLN A 38 0.08 0.01 17.19
CA GLN A 38 -0.16 -1.43 17.33
C GLN A 38 -0.08 -2.15 15.99
N LEU A 39 -0.75 -1.63 14.95
CA LEU A 39 -0.75 -2.26 13.63
C LEU A 39 0.66 -2.30 13.03
N GLN A 40 1.44 -1.23 13.21
CA GLN A 40 2.82 -1.20 12.78
C GLN A 40 3.66 -2.29 13.47
N GLN A 41 3.61 -2.35 14.81
CA GLN A 41 4.39 -3.29 15.62
C GLN A 41 3.99 -4.76 15.39
N GLU A 42 2.72 -5.00 15.06
CA GLU A 42 2.20 -6.35 14.74
C GLU A 42 2.55 -6.80 13.30
N GLY A 43 3.32 -6.03 12.53
CA GLY A 43 3.72 -6.39 11.17
C GLY A 43 2.74 -5.94 10.08
N GLY A 44 2.06 -4.81 10.28
CA GLY A 44 1.14 -4.25 9.29
C GLY A 44 1.82 -3.83 7.99
N VAL A 45 3.03 -3.26 8.07
CA VAL A 45 3.81 -2.81 6.89
C VAL A 45 4.07 -3.93 5.87
N PRO A 46 4.64 -5.09 6.24
CA PRO A 46 4.87 -6.17 5.27
C PRO A 46 3.56 -6.70 4.67
N ILE A 47 2.49 -6.84 5.45
CA ILE A 47 1.18 -7.32 4.95
C ILE A 47 0.61 -6.36 3.90
N LEU A 48 0.62 -5.05 4.20
CA LEU A 48 0.13 -4.01 3.27
C LEU A 48 1.02 -3.92 2.03
N THR A 49 2.33 -4.12 2.17
CA THR A 49 3.28 -4.14 1.05
C THR A 49 2.98 -5.30 0.10
N THR A 50 2.75 -6.51 0.62
CA THR A 50 2.32 -7.66 -0.18
C THR A 50 0.95 -7.44 -0.83
N ALA A 51 0.03 -6.77 -0.14
CA ALA A 51 -1.28 -6.42 -0.69
C ALA A 51 -1.17 -5.43 -1.87
N LEU A 52 -0.31 -4.40 -1.76
CA LEU A 52 0.00 -3.51 -2.88
C LEU A 52 0.58 -4.26 -4.06
N GLU A 53 1.57 -5.12 -3.81
CA GLU A 53 2.23 -5.92 -4.83
C GLU A 53 1.22 -6.77 -5.62
N SER A 54 0.29 -7.41 -4.89
CA SER A 54 -0.78 -8.23 -5.47
C SER A 54 -1.78 -7.39 -6.26
N CYS A 55 -2.20 -6.22 -5.75
CA CYS A 55 -3.14 -5.35 -6.46
C CYS A 55 -2.55 -4.71 -7.73
N LEU A 56 -1.24 -4.51 -7.78
CA LEU A 56 -0.52 -3.95 -8.93
C LEU A 56 -0.09 -5.02 -9.94
N GLU A 57 -0.23 -6.30 -9.58
CA GLU A 57 0.21 -7.46 -10.36
C GLU A 57 1.70 -7.38 -10.72
N VAL A 58 2.52 -6.97 -9.74
CA VAL A 58 3.95 -6.68 -9.95
C VAL A 58 4.68 -7.89 -10.50
N GLN A 59 5.43 -7.68 -11.58
CA GLN A 59 6.38 -8.64 -12.11
C GLN A 59 7.80 -8.18 -11.77
N TRP A 60 8.59 -9.03 -11.15
CA TRP A 60 9.98 -8.73 -10.78
C TRP A 60 10.95 -9.27 -11.82
N LYS A 61 11.90 -8.43 -12.23
CA LYS A 61 13.02 -8.84 -13.08
C LYS A 61 14.21 -9.26 -12.21
N GLU A 62 14.54 -8.40 -11.24
CA GLU A 62 15.59 -8.59 -10.23
C GLU A 62 15.08 -8.09 -8.87
N GLN A 63 15.88 -8.25 -7.82
CA GLN A 63 15.51 -7.80 -6.48
C GLN A 63 15.31 -6.27 -6.47
N HIS A 64 14.10 -5.82 -6.12
CA HIS A 64 13.69 -4.41 -6.14
C HIS A 64 13.65 -3.75 -7.54
N GLU A 65 13.70 -4.54 -8.62
CA GLU A 65 13.53 -4.04 -10.00
C GLU A 65 12.24 -4.62 -10.61
N CYS A 66 11.18 -3.81 -10.61
CA CYS A 66 9.91 -4.15 -11.25
C CYS A 66 10.02 -4.02 -12.78
N VAL A 67 9.40 -4.95 -13.51
CA VAL A 67 9.18 -4.84 -14.95
C VAL A 67 8.15 -3.74 -15.21
N LEU A 68 8.52 -2.79 -16.07
CA LEU A 68 7.63 -1.75 -16.58
C LEU A 68 7.35 -2.07 -18.05
N ASP A 69 6.20 -2.70 -18.32
CA ASP A 69 5.75 -2.92 -19.68
C ASP A 69 4.79 -1.78 -20.11
N PRO A 70 5.14 -0.96 -21.12
CA PRO A 70 4.26 0.07 -21.66
C PRO A 70 2.92 -0.47 -22.18
N ALA A 71 2.82 -1.76 -22.50
CA ALA A 71 1.60 -2.41 -22.93
C ALA A 71 0.70 -2.88 -21.78
N THR A 72 1.14 -2.72 -20.52
CA THR A 72 0.33 -3.09 -19.34
C THR A 72 -0.98 -2.30 -19.33
N PRO A 73 -2.14 -2.95 -19.14
CA PRO A 73 -3.40 -2.25 -19.08
C PRO A 73 -3.45 -1.27 -17.88
N PRO A 74 -4.24 -0.18 -17.99
CA PRO A 74 -4.49 0.71 -16.87
C PRO A 74 -5.05 -0.05 -15.66
N ILE A 75 -4.75 0.45 -14.46
CA ILE A 75 -5.28 -0.08 -13.21
C ILE A 75 -6.81 0.09 -13.21
N SER A 76 -7.56 -0.98 -12.94
CA SER A 76 -9.01 -0.95 -12.87
C SER A 76 -9.51 -0.05 -11.73
N LEU A 77 -10.77 0.40 -11.81
CA LEU A 77 -11.38 1.25 -10.78
C LEU A 77 -11.36 0.57 -9.40
N GLU A 78 -11.63 -0.74 -9.35
CA GLU A 78 -11.65 -1.49 -8.09
C GLU A 78 -10.23 -1.64 -7.53
N ALA A 79 -9.24 -1.84 -8.39
CA ALA A 79 -7.85 -1.96 -7.99
C ALA A 79 -7.29 -0.60 -7.51
N SER A 80 -7.58 0.50 -8.22
CA SER A 80 -7.14 1.85 -7.84
C SER A 80 -7.66 2.21 -6.45
N GLN A 81 -8.94 1.98 -6.19
CA GLN A 81 -9.57 2.19 -4.88
C GLN A 81 -8.89 1.41 -3.76
N ARG A 82 -8.61 0.12 -3.96
CA ARG A 82 -7.92 -0.70 -2.95
C ARG A 82 -6.48 -0.24 -2.71
N ILE A 83 -5.73 0.03 -3.77
CA ILE A 83 -4.35 0.50 -3.70
C ILE A 83 -4.30 1.82 -2.91
N ILE A 84 -5.19 2.76 -3.22
CA ILE A 84 -5.27 4.05 -2.54
C ILE A 84 -5.53 3.88 -1.04
N GLU A 85 -6.46 3.00 -0.64
CA GLU A 85 -6.69 2.74 0.80
C GLU A 85 -5.47 2.12 1.47
N VAL A 86 -4.80 1.17 0.81
CA VAL A 86 -3.57 0.57 1.36
C VAL A 86 -2.47 1.63 1.52
N LEU A 87 -2.29 2.54 0.56
CA LEU A 87 -1.33 3.65 0.66
C LEU A 87 -1.67 4.58 1.83
N LYS A 88 -2.96 4.88 2.05
CA LYS A 88 -3.43 5.71 3.18
C LYS A 88 -3.13 5.06 4.53
N ILE A 89 -3.33 3.74 4.66
CA ILE A 89 -3.00 2.99 5.88
C ILE A 89 -1.48 2.97 6.09
N LEU A 90 -0.70 2.64 5.04
CA LEU A 90 0.76 2.63 5.11
C LEU A 90 1.31 3.98 5.59
N PHE A 91 0.87 5.08 4.97
CA PHE A 91 1.26 6.42 5.39
C PHE A 91 0.97 6.66 6.88
N THR A 92 -0.22 6.27 7.33
CA THR A 92 -0.65 6.44 8.72
C THR A 92 0.24 5.69 9.72
N ILE A 93 0.67 4.47 9.38
CA ILE A 93 1.48 3.63 10.26
C ILE A 93 2.98 3.89 10.16
N THR A 94 3.48 4.46 9.05
CA THR A 94 4.91 4.77 8.88
C THR A 94 5.27 6.18 9.34
N TYR A 95 4.37 7.15 9.17
CA TYR A 95 4.61 8.56 9.51
C TYR A 95 4.93 8.79 10.99
N ILE A 96 4.34 8.00 11.90
CA ILE A 96 4.54 8.15 13.35
C ILE A 96 5.97 7.79 13.78
N THR A 97 6.69 6.99 12.98
CA THR A 97 8.01 6.43 13.31
C THR A 97 9.20 7.06 12.59
N HIS A 98 9.02 8.17 11.86
CA HIS A 98 10.07 8.87 11.10
C HIS A 98 11.35 9.25 11.89
N LYS A 99 11.42 9.01 13.21
CA LYS A 99 12.51 9.44 14.09
C LYS A 99 13.54 8.37 14.47
N GLN A 100 13.42 7.14 13.98
CA GLN A 100 14.40 6.06 14.27
C GLN A 100 15.03 5.50 13.00
N GLU A 101 16.35 5.31 13.02
CA GLU A 101 17.05 4.55 11.98
C GLU A 101 16.48 3.12 11.94
N PRO A 102 16.01 2.65 10.78
CA PRO A 102 15.44 1.31 10.64
C PRO A 102 16.52 0.24 10.88
N SER A 103 16.11 -0.91 11.42
CA SER A 103 16.98 -2.10 11.43
C SER A 103 17.31 -2.55 10.00
N GLU A 104 18.31 -3.42 9.80
CA GLU A 104 18.64 -3.93 8.46
C GLU A 104 17.47 -4.66 7.78
N ASP A 105 16.69 -5.42 8.56
CA ASP A 105 15.50 -6.12 8.10
C ASP A 105 14.40 -5.13 7.69
N ASP A 106 14.19 -4.07 8.47
CA ASP A 106 13.28 -2.98 8.11
C ASP A 106 13.77 -2.27 6.84
N ALA A 107 15.08 -2.06 6.69
CA ALA A 107 15.66 -1.40 5.52
C ALA A 107 15.46 -2.22 4.23
N ALA A 108 15.46 -3.56 4.30
CA ALA A 108 15.12 -4.42 3.16
C ALA A 108 13.63 -4.31 2.81
N LEU A 109 12.75 -4.33 3.82
CA LEU A 109 11.31 -4.15 3.63
C LEU A 109 10.98 -2.79 3.00
N TYR A 110 11.57 -1.70 3.49
CA TYR A 110 11.33 -0.37 2.93
C TYR A 110 11.92 -0.21 1.52
N ARG A 111 13.04 -0.86 1.19
CA ARG A 111 13.55 -0.91 -0.19
C ARG A 111 12.57 -1.62 -1.13
N HIS A 112 11.96 -2.72 -0.69
CA HIS A 112 10.91 -3.42 -1.43
C HIS A 112 9.68 -2.55 -1.64
N LEU A 113 9.22 -1.89 -0.57
CA LEU A 113 8.12 -0.94 -0.65
C LEU A 113 8.41 0.20 -1.64
N VAL A 114 9.59 0.81 -1.59
CA VAL A 114 9.99 1.89 -2.50
C VAL A 114 9.97 1.44 -3.96
N ALA A 115 10.39 0.21 -4.27
CA ALA A 115 10.31 -0.32 -5.63
C ALA A 115 8.86 -0.42 -6.13
N ILE A 116 7.93 -0.85 -5.27
CA ILE A 116 6.49 -0.88 -5.57
C ILE A 116 5.93 0.54 -5.72
N LEU A 117 6.32 1.49 -4.87
CA LEU A 117 5.90 2.89 -4.97
C LEU A 117 6.38 3.55 -6.26
N ARG A 118 7.58 3.21 -6.73
CA ARG A 118 8.05 3.64 -8.05
C ARG A 118 7.12 3.15 -9.16
N LEU A 119 6.59 1.92 -9.06
CA LEU A 119 5.59 1.43 -10.02
C LEU A 119 4.28 2.23 -9.94
N CYS A 120 3.80 2.57 -8.75
CA CYS A 120 2.61 3.42 -8.58
C CYS A 120 2.77 4.78 -9.30
N LEU A 121 3.96 5.38 -9.28
CA LEU A 121 4.25 6.64 -9.98
C LEU A 121 4.21 6.49 -11.51
N MET A 122 4.49 5.30 -12.05
CA MET A 122 4.63 5.05 -13.49
C MET A 122 3.36 4.45 -14.12
N ARG A 123 2.43 3.90 -13.31
CA ARG A 123 1.17 3.32 -13.78
C ARG A 123 0.08 4.39 -13.93
N LYS A 124 -0.87 4.11 -14.81
CA LYS A 124 -2.09 4.92 -14.99
C LYS A 124 -3.31 4.13 -14.53
N CYS A 125 -4.28 4.82 -13.94
CA CYS A 125 -5.60 4.28 -13.66
C CYS A 125 -6.51 4.46 -14.89
N MET A 126 -7.66 3.78 -14.89
CA MET A 126 -8.70 3.97 -15.92
C MET A 126 -9.18 5.43 -15.99
N LEU A 127 -9.26 6.10 -14.85
CA LEU A 127 -9.66 7.49 -14.71
C LEU A 127 -8.44 8.39 -14.41
N PRO A 128 -8.32 9.56 -15.05
CA PRO A 128 -7.24 10.50 -14.74
C PRO A 128 -7.22 10.95 -13.27
N GLU A 129 -8.39 11.23 -12.68
CA GLU A 129 -8.52 11.62 -11.28
C GLU A 129 -7.97 10.58 -10.31
N ASP A 130 -8.21 9.29 -10.58
CA ASP A 130 -7.65 8.18 -9.80
C ASP A 130 -6.13 8.07 -9.97
N THR A 131 -5.59 8.50 -11.12
CA THR A 131 -4.14 8.52 -11.35
C THR A 131 -3.50 9.61 -10.50
N ASP A 132 -4.09 10.80 -10.46
CA ASP A 132 -3.61 11.91 -9.65
C ASP A 132 -3.69 11.57 -8.15
N GLU A 133 -4.80 10.96 -7.69
CA GLU A 133 -4.95 10.51 -6.29
C GLU A 133 -3.92 9.41 -5.94
N LEU A 134 -3.76 8.40 -6.79
CA LEU A 134 -2.76 7.33 -6.61
C LEU A 134 -1.34 7.91 -6.47
N GLN A 135 -0.94 8.80 -7.38
CA GLN A 135 0.38 9.40 -7.39
C GLN A 135 0.57 10.32 -6.17
N GLY A 136 -0.44 11.09 -5.79
CA GLY A 136 -0.40 11.94 -4.60
C GLY A 136 -0.16 11.15 -3.32
N HIS A 137 -0.90 10.06 -3.10
CA HIS A 137 -0.69 9.19 -1.94
C HIS A 137 0.65 8.45 -1.97
N THR A 138 1.13 8.10 -3.16
CA THR A 138 2.45 7.49 -3.33
C THR A 138 3.56 8.46 -2.93
N VAL A 139 3.50 9.72 -3.36
CA VAL A 139 4.46 10.76 -2.98
C VAL A 139 4.44 11.00 -1.47
N ASN A 140 3.25 11.08 -0.87
CA ASN A 140 3.12 11.25 0.58
C ASN A 140 3.87 10.17 1.36
N LEU A 141 3.74 8.89 0.94
CA LEU A 141 4.43 7.77 1.58
C LEU A 141 5.95 7.76 1.34
N LEU A 142 6.42 8.22 0.18
CA LEU A 142 7.85 8.40 -0.08
C LEU A 142 8.48 9.54 0.74
N SER A 143 7.67 10.51 1.18
CA SER A 143 8.08 11.63 2.02
C SER A 143 7.79 11.46 3.51
N ALA A 144 7.21 10.32 3.90
CA ALA A 144 6.72 10.05 5.25
C ALA A 144 7.84 9.71 6.23
#